data_AF-F2UA79-F1
#
_entry.id   AF-F2UA79-F1
#
_cell.length_a   1.000
_cell.length_b   1.000
_cell.length_c   1.000
_cell.angle_alpha   90.00
_cell.angle_beta   90.00
_cell.angle_gamma   90.00
#
_symmetry.space_group_name_H-M   'P 1'
#
loop_
_entity.id
_entity.type
_entity.pdbx_description
1 polymer ?
#
loop_
_entity_poly.entity_id
_entity_poly.type
_entity_poly.pdbx_seq_one_letter_code
_entity_poly.pdbx_strand_id
1 'polypeptide(L)'
;MAKKGSHLLIHILYSFFLLLSGIFLIVAAAAPFWLLAPIPSGDTTAYACGVFSECQDQKDLRCNIEVYGVSLQDIPSEGLRVAAGLMIVAMIIVWLSFLISLITCCFCYSCTSARKLVGEMQAVIHVHLHTLLLACLRNVKEG
;
A
#
# COMPACT_ATOMS: atom_id res chain seq x y z
N MET A 1 28.43 -21.88 -14.01
CA MET A 1 27.54 -20.95 -14.76
C MET A 1 26.38 -20.51 -13.87
N ALA A 2 26.63 -19.66 -12.86
CA ALA A 2 25.69 -19.35 -11.77
C ALA A 2 25.43 -17.84 -11.58
N LYS A 3 25.37 -17.04 -12.67
CA LYS A 3 25.19 -15.57 -12.59
C LYS A 3 23.86 -15.01 -13.15
N LYS A 4 23.01 -15.83 -13.81
CA LYS A 4 21.74 -15.34 -14.38
C LYS A 4 20.53 -15.42 -13.42
N GLY A 5 20.59 -16.28 -12.39
CA GLY A 5 19.46 -16.47 -11.47
C GLY A 5 19.24 -15.34 -10.45
N SER A 6 20.31 -14.70 -9.96
CA SER A 6 20.16 -13.67 -8.91
C SER A 6 19.51 -12.38 -9.43
N HIS A 7 19.76 -12.00 -10.68
CA HIS A 7 19.16 -10.81 -11.29
C HIS A 7 17.63 -10.93 -11.41
N LEU A 8 17.15 -12.13 -11.70
CA LEU A 8 15.72 -12.41 -11.79
C LEU A 8 15.01 -12.30 -10.45
N LEU A 9 15.58 -12.93 -9.43
CA LEU A 9 15.05 -12.85 -8.07
C LEU A 9 14.96 -11.39 -7.60
N ILE A 10 16.01 -10.59 -7.88
CA ILE A 10 16.01 -9.15 -7.57
C ILE A 10 14.90 -8.41 -8.32
N HIS A 11 14.68 -8.69 -9.61
CA HIS A 11 13.59 -8.08 -10.38
C HIS A 11 12.19 -8.43 -9.85
N ILE A 12 11.99 -9.68 -9.44
CA ILE A 12 10.71 -10.12 -8.85
C ILE A 12 10.50 -9.43 -7.50
N LEU A 13 11.52 -9.43 -6.64
CA LEU A 13 11.46 -8.75 -5.35
C LEU A 13 11.17 -7.25 -5.53
N TYR A 14 11.88 -6.59 -6.45
CA TYR A 14 11.65 -5.17 -6.77
C TYR A 14 10.21 -4.92 -7.24
N SER A 15 9.68 -5.76 -8.14
CA SER A 15 8.30 -5.65 -8.63
C SER A 15 7.28 -5.89 -7.52
N PHE A 16 7.55 -6.84 -6.61
CA PHE A 16 6.73 -7.11 -5.45
C PHE A 16 6.70 -5.92 -4.48
N PHE A 17 7.85 -5.32 -4.18
CA PHE A 17 7.92 -4.12 -3.33
C PHE A 17 7.21 -2.93 -3.99
N LEU A 18 7.37 -2.73 -5.30
CA LEU A 18 6.62 -1.68 -6.02
C LEU A 18 5.11 -1.88 -5.90
N LEU A 19 4.62 -3.10 -6.09
CA LEU A 19 3.21 -3.44 -5.93
C LEU A 19 2.74 -3.15 -4.49
N LEU A 20 3.51 -3.60 -3.51
CA LEU A 20 3.19 -3.40 -2.10
C LEU A 20 3.16 -1.91 -1.73
N SER A 21 4.12 -1.12 -2.22
CA SER A 21 4.13 0.34 -2.05
C SER A 21 2.92 1.01 -2.71
N GLY A 22 2.51 0.56 -3.91
CA GLY A 22 1.31 1.05 -4.58
C GLY A 22 0.03 0.76 -3.79
N ILE A 23 -0.09 -0.43 -3.21
CA ILE A 23 -1.22 -0.81 -2.34
C ILE A 23 -1.22 0.05 -1.07
N PHE A 24 -0.07 0.22 -0.40
CA PHE A 24 0.01 1.07 0.78
C PHE A 24 -0.33 2.53 0.49
N LEU A 25 0.04 3.06 -0.68
CA LEU A 25 -0.37 4.40 -1.11
C LEU A 25 -1.89 4.54 -1.22
N ILE A 26 -2.57 3.54 -1.80
CA ILE A 26 -4.04 3.54 -1.90
C ILE A 26 -4.68 3.48 -0.52
N VAL A 27 -4.19 2.59 0.35
CA VAL A 27 -4.70 2.46 1.72
C VAL A 27 -4.49 3.77 2.49
N ALA A 28 -3.31 4.37 2.36
CA ALA A 28 -2.99 5.65 2.98
C ALA A 28 -3.87 6.79 2.45
N ALA A 29 -4.15 6.82 1.13
CA ALA A 29 -5.05 7.79 0.52
C ALA A 29 -6.49 7.68 1.05
N ALA A 30 -6.97 6.46 1.25
CA ALA A 30 -8.33 6.18 1.73
C ALA A 30 -8.49 6.36 3.24
N ALA A 31 -7.40 6.30 4.02
CA ALA A 31 -7.45 6.36 5.47
C ALA A 31 -7.81 7.78 5.97
N PRO A 32 -8.86 7.94 6.79
CA PRO A 32 -9.25 9.23 7.34
C PRO A 32 -8.45 9.66 8.59
N PHE A 33 -7.31 9.02 8.88
CA PHE A 33 -6.60 9.16 10.16
C PHE A 33 -5.21 9.81 10.03
N TRP A 34 -5.06 10.80 9.15
CA TRP A 34 -3.80 11.53 8.98
C TRP A 34 -3.60 12.58 10.06
N LEU A 35 -4.67 13.29 10.41
CA LEU A 35 -4.68 14.33 11.43
C LEU A 35 -5.88 14.14 12.35
N LEU A 36 -5.65 14.25 13.65
CA LEU A 36 -6.70 14.39 14.64
C LEU A 36 -6.89 15.88 14.89
N ALA A 37 -8.05 16.42 14.51
CA ALA A 37 -8.35 17.84 14.65
C ALA A 37 -9.44 18.06 15.71
N PRO A 38 -9.32 19.08 16.58
CA PRO A 38 -10.46 19.56 17.36
C PRO A 38 -11.44 20.31 16.45
N ILE A 39 -12.74 20.14 16.65
CA ILE A 39 -13.78 20.75 15.80
C ILE A 39 -13.78 22.28 15.99
N PRO A 40 -13.84 23.08 14.92
CA PRO A 40 -13.88 24.55 15.00
C PRO A 40 -15.16 25.15 15.62
N SER A 41 -16.22 24.36 15.82
CA SER A 41 -17.54 24.81 16.29
C SER A 41 -17.85 24.54 17.77
N GLY A 42 -16.89 24.03 18.56
CA GLY A 42 -17.10 23.81 20.01
C GLY A 42 -17.91 22.56 20.38
N ASP A 43 -18.22 21.70 19.41
CA ASP A 43 -18.76 20.37 19.67
C ASP A 43 -17.63 19.40 20.07
N THR A 44 -17.89 18.58 21.08
CA THR A 44 -16.92 17.75 21.80
C THR A 44 -16.58 16.42 21.12
N THR A 45 -16.90 16.25 19.83
CA THR A 45 -16.64 15.00 19.10
C THR A 45 -15.26 15.05 18.43
N ALA A 46 -14.48 13.98 18.52
CA ALA A 46 -13.15 13.93 17.91
C ALA A 46 -13.26 13.79 16.39
N TYR A 47 -12.54 14.63 15.63
CA TYR A 47 -12.54 14.63 14.17
C TYR A 47 -11.25 14.01 13.65
N ALA A 48 -11.33 13.09 12.69
CA ALA A 48 -10.16 12.57 12.00
C ALA A 48 -10.20 12.97 10.51
N CYS A 49 -9.16 13.64 10.06
CA CYS A 49 -8.99 14.03 8.66
C CYS A 49 -8.02 13.08 7.97
N GLY A 50 -8.43 12.57 6.81
CA GLY A 50 -7.55 12.01 5.79
C GLY A 50 -7.27 13.00 4.68
N VAL A 51 -6.59 12.50 3.65
CA VAL A 51 -6.21 13.30 2.47
C VAL A 51 -7.39 13.50 1.52
N PHE A 52 -8.22 12.47 1.32
CA PHE A 52 -9.40 12.52 0.45
C PHE A 52 -10.72 12.30 1.18
N SER A 53 -10.67 11.92 2.46
CA SER A 53 -11.83 11.62 3.28
C SER A 53 -11.68 12.18 4.67
N GLU A 54 -12.79 12.28 5.38
CA GLU A 54 -12.87 12.66 6.77
C GLU A 54 -13.79 11.72 7.53
N CYS A 55 -13.60 11.69 8.83
CA CYS A 55 -14.38 10.92 9.77
C CYS A 55 -15.08 11.87 10.73
N GLN A 56 -16.39 12.00 10.58
CA GLN A 56 -17.21 12.75 11.52
C GLN A 56 -17.78 11.80 12.57
N ASP A 57 -17.61 12.18 13.84
CA ASP A 57 -18.19 11.57 15.03
C ASP A 57 -17.49 10.32 15.61
N GLN A 58 -17.31 10.34 16.94
CA GLN A 58 -16.66 9.29 17.73
C GLN A 58 -17.53 8.80 18.90
N LYS A 59 -18.81 9.23 19.00
CA LYS A 59 -19.63 8.89 20.16
C LYS A 59 -19.94 7.39 20.29
N ASP A 60 -19.92 6.60 19.21
CA ASP A 60 -20.31 5.18 19.24
C ASP A 60 -19.40 4.23 18.44
N LEU A 61 -18.07 4.48 18.36
CA LEU A 61 -17.11 3.69 17.55
C LEU A 61 -17.44 3.61 16.04
N ARG A 62 -18.49 4.30 15.60
CA ARG A 62 -18.92 4.37 14.20
C ARG A 62 -18.38 5.66 13.60
N CYS A 63 -17.30 5.52 12.85
CA CYS A 63 -16.77 6.57 12.00
C CYS A 63 -17.64 6.66 10.73
N ASN A 64 -18.35 7.77 10.54
CA ASN A 64 -18.97 8.05 9.25
C ASN A 64 -17.89 8.62 8.32
N ILE A 65 -17.43 7.81 7.36
CA ILE A 65 -16.40 8.22 6.41
C ILE A 65 -17.07 8.97 5.26
N GLU A 66 -16.82 10.26 5.20
CA GLU A 66 -17.27 11.12 4.11
C GLU A 66 -16.08 11.47 3.23
N VAL A 67 -16.27 11.47 1.91
CA VAL A 67 -15.25 11.91 0.96
C VAL A 67 -15.39 13.42 0.84
N TYR A 68 -14.27 14.15 0.76
CA TYR A 68 -14.34 15.55 0.39
C TYR A 68 -15.01 15.67 -0.99
N GLY A 69 -15.55 16.86 -1.29
CA GLY A 69 -16.18 17.10 -2.59
C GLY A 69 -15.24 16.83 -3.78
N VAL A 70 -15.75 17.05 -4.99
CA VAL A 70 -15.04 16.67 -6.22
C VAL A 70 -13.82 17.58 -6.50
N SER A 71 -13.74 18.74 -5.84
CA SER A 71 -12.66 19.71 -6.03
C SER A 71 -11.60 19.60 -4.95
N LEU A 72 -10.33 19.82 -5.32
CA LEU A 72 -9.22 19.98 -4.35
C LEU A 72 -9.46 21.13 -3.35
N GLN A 73 -10.31 22.10 -3.72
CA GLN A 73 -10.68 23.21 -2.83
C GLN A 73 -11.57 22.77 -1.66
N ASP A 74 -12.22 21.61 -1.77
CA ASP A 74 -13.13 21.09 -0.75
C ASP A 74 -12.37 20.49 0.45
N ILE A 75 -11.06 20.22 0.29
CA ILE A 75 -10.19 19.76 1.37
C ILE A 75 -9.90 20.95 2.32
N PRO A 76 -10.09 20.83 3.64
CA PRO A 76 -10.15 21.97 4.55
C PRO A 76 -8.79 22.65 4.83
N SER A 77 -7.68 21.91 4.75
CA SER A 77 -6.34 22.43 5.05
C SER A 77 -5.47 22.52 3.81
N GLU A 78 -4.77 23.64 3.62
CA GLU A 78 -3.79 23.82 2.55
C GLU A 78 -2.70 22.72 2.58
N GLY A 79 -2.29 22.30 3.78
CA GLY A 79 -1.32 21.21 3.94
C GLY A 79 -1.86 19.88 3.38
N LEU A 80 -3.13 19.57 3.63
CA LEU A 80 -3.79 18.37 3.08
C LEU A 80 -3.99 18.48 1.56
N ARG A 81 -4.29 19.66 1.03
CA ARG A 81 -4.39 19.90 -0.43
C ARG A 81 -3.07 19.61 -1.14
N VAL A 82 -1.96 20.11 -0.59
CA VAL A 82 -0.62 19.85 -1.13
C VAL A 82 -0.28 18.37 -1.02
N ALA A 83 -0.57 17.74 0.13
CA ALA A 83 -0.36 16.31 0.33
C ALA A 83 -1.17 15.47 -0.67
N ALA A 84 -2.42 15.83 -0.95
CA ALA A 84 -3.27 15.18 -1.95
C ALA A 84 -2.64 15.23 -3.34
N GLY A 85 -2.18 16.41 -3.77
CA GLY A 85 -1.49 16.58 -5.05
C GLY A 85 -0.22 15.71 -5.15
N LEU A 86 0.64 15.77 -4.13
CA LEU A 86 1.87 14.97 -4.09
C LEU A 86 1.58 13.46 -4.08
N MET A 87 0.54 13.04 -3.38
CA MET A 87 0.15 11.63 -3.29
C MET A 87 -0.36 11.09 -4.62
N ILE A 88 -1.16 11.87 -5.36
CA ILE A 88 -1.61 11.50 -6.72
C ILE A 88 -0.40 11.32 -7.63
N VAL A 89 0.54 12.27 -7.62
CA VAL A 89 1.76 12.21 -8.41
C VAL A 89 2.58 10.96 -8.03
N ALA A 90 2.75 10.69 -6.74
CA ALA A 90 3.46 9.51 -6.25
C ALA A 90 2.78 8.20 -6.70
N MET A 91 1.45 8.10 -6.62
CA MET A 91 0.70 6.96 -7.13
C MET A 91 0.96 6.72 -8.62
N ILE A 92 0.87 7.78 -9.44
CA ILE A 92 1.13 7.68 -10.88
C ILE A 92 2.54 7.13 -11.14
N ILE A 93 3.56 7.68 -10.47
CA ILE A 93 4.95 7.25 -10.64
C ILE A 93 5.14 5.78 -10.25
N VAL A 94 4.59 5.35 -9.11
CA VAL A 94 4.72 3.97 -8.62
C VAL A 94 4.03 2.99 -9.57
N TRP A 95 2.80 3.29 -10.01
CA TRP A 95 2.06 2.44 -10.94
C TRP A 95 2.73 2.37 -12.33
N LEU A 96 3.23 3.48 -12.86
CA LEU A 96 4.00 3.46 -14.11
C LEU A 96 5.30 2.65 -13.97
N SER A 97 6.00 2.81 -12.85
CA SER A 97 7.23 2.04 -12.58
C SER A 97 6.94 0.54 -12.49
N PHE A 98 5.83 0.16 -11.85
CA PHE A 98 5.38 -1.22 -11.79
C PHE A 98 5.04 -1.79 -13.17
N LEU A 99 4.31 -1.04 -14.00
CA LEU A 99 3.99 -1.45 -15.38
C LEU A 99 5.25 -1.64 -16.23
N ILE A 100 6.20 -0.71 -16.16
CA ILE A 100 7.48 -0.82 -16.88
C ILE A 100 8.26 -2.05 -16.39
N SER A 101 8.27 -2.32 -15.08
CA SER A 101 8.93 -3.50 -14.52
C SER A 101 8.31 -4.80 -15.03
N LEU A 102 6.97 -4.89 -15.07
CA LEU A 102 6.25 -6.04 -15.63
C LEU A 102 6.54 -6.24 -17.11
N ILE A 103 6.49 -5.17 -17.91
CA ILE A 103 6.80 -5.21 -19.34
C ILE A 103 8.23 -5.71 -19.56
N THR A 104 9.19 -5.16 -18.82
CA THR A 104 10.60 -5.58 -18.88
C THR A 104 10.75 -7.05 -18.51
N CYS A 105 10.04 -7.51 -17.49
CA CYS A 105 9.98 -8.92 -17.11
C CYS A 105 9.42 -9.77 -18.27
N CYS A 106 8.26 -9.43 -18.84
CA CYS A 106 7.64 -10.16 -19.95
C CYS A 106 8.56 -10.29 -21.19
N PHE A 107 9.24 -9.21 -21.58
CA PHE A 107 10.18 -9.23 -22.71
C PHE A 107 11.46 -10.02 -22.40
N CYS A 108 12.01 -9.89 -21.18
CA CYS A 108 13.19 -10.65 -20.78
C CYS A 108 12.89 -12.15 -20.60
N TYR A 109 11.70 -12.52 -20.12
CA TYR A 109 11.30 -13.92 -19.85
C TYR A 109 10.73 -14.66 -21.06
N SER A 110 10.11 -13.97 -22.01
CA SER A 110 9.76 -14.59 -23.30
C SER A 110 10.99 -15.14 -24.03
N CYS A 111 12.19 -14.63 -23.71
CA CYS A 111 13.47 -15.13 -24.21
C CYS A 111 14.12 -16.24 -23.33
N THR A 112 13.63 -16.49 -22.11
CA THR A 112 14.15 -17.55 -21.22
C THR A 112 13.01 -18.35 -20.59
N SER A 113 12.73 -19.51 -21.19
CA SER A 113 11.78 -20.56 -20.76
C SER A 113 11.30 -20.48 -19.30
N ALA A 114 10.05 -20.03 -19.12
CA ALA A 114 9.36 -19.78 -17.84
C ALA A 114 9.09 -21.03 -16.97
N ARG A 115 9.56 -22.22 -17.36
CA ARG A 115 9.21 -23.49 -16.71
C ARG A 115 9.92 -23.77 -15.38
N LYS A 116 11.02 -23.08 -15.06
CA LYS A 116 11.77 -23.30 -13.80
C LYS A 116 11.33 -22.41 -12.64
N LEU A 117 10.61 -21.32 -12.89
CA LEU A 117 10.39 -20.28 -11.87
C LEU A 117 9.22 -20.52 -10.93
N VAL A 118 8.15 -21.13 -11.43
CA VAL A 118 6.95 -21.41 -10.62
C VAL A 118 7.26 -22.41 -9.51
N GLY A 119 8.16 -23.38 -9.76
CA GLY A 119 8.55 -24.38 -8.77
C GLY A 119 9.34 -23.82 -7.58
N GLU A 120 10.30 -22.92 -7.81
CA GLU A 120 11.11 -22.36 -6.71
C GLU A 120 10.38 -21.25 -5.94
N MET A 121 9.53 -20.47 -6.62
CA MET A 121 8.75 -19.42 -5.95
C MET A 121 7.67 -20.00 -5.04
N GLN A 122 7.07 -21.14 -5.43
CA GLN A 122 6.14 -21.88 -4.57
C GLN A 122 6.84 -22.46 -3.33
N ALA A 123 8.11 -22.89 -3.44
CA ALA A 123 8.88 -23.36 -2.29
C ALA A 123 9.24 -22.23 -1.31
N VAL A 124 9.64 -21.05 -1.81
CA VAL A 124 9.98 -19.90 -0.95
C VAL A 124 8.75 -19.34 -0.23
N ILE A 125 7.62 -19.21 -0.93
CA ILE A 125 6.35 -18.77 -0.32
C ILE A 125 5.88 -19.79 0.72
N HIS A 126 5.97 -21.09 0.42
CA HIS A 126 5.59 -22.14 1.37
C HIS A 126 6.47 -22.11 2.63
N VAL A 127 7.80 -21.95 2.49
CA VAL A 127 8.72 -21.87 3.64
C VAL A 127 8.48 -20.61 4.48
N HIS A 128 8.30 -19.43 3.86
CA HIS A 128 8.03 -18.20 4.61
C HIS A 128 6.66 -18.22 5.28
N LEU A 129 5.63 -18.75 4.62
CA LEU A 129 4.29 -18.87 5.20
C LEU A 129 4.29 -19.86 6.37
N HIS A 130 4.99 -21.00 6.26
CA HIS A 130 5.12 -21.95 7.36
C HIS A 130 5.88 -21.38 8.56
N THR A 131 6.94 -20.58 8.30
CA THR A 131 7.73 -19.95 9.35
C THR A 131 6.94 -18.87 10.09
N LEU A 132 6.16 -18.07 9.36
CA LEU A 132 5.23 -17.09 9.93
C LEU A 132 4.10 -17.76 10.73
N LEU A 133 3.54 -18.87 10.24
CA LEU A 133 2.50 -19.61 10.95
C LEU A 133 3.02 -20.23 12.26
N LEU A 134 4.24 -20.79 12.24
CA LEU A 134 4.91 -21.33 13.42
C LEU A 134 5.26 -20.24 14.45
N ALA A 135 5.70 -19.07 13.99
CA ALA A 135 5.94 -17.92 14.86
C ALA A 135 4.62 -17.41 15.49
N CYS A 136 3.54 -17.39 14.72
CA CYS A 136 2.22 -16.98 15.20
C CYS A 136 1.65 -17.99 16.22
N LEU A 137 1.78 -19.30 15.97
CA LEU A 137 1.33 -20.36 16.89
C LEU A 137 2.16 -20.43 18.17
N ARG A 138 3.45 -20.08 18.13
CA ARG A 138 4.29 -20.00 19.33
C ARG A 138 3.84 -18.86 20.25
N ASN A 139 3.51 -17.69 19.69
CA ASN A 139 2.99 -16.55 20.47
C ASN A 139 1.61 -16.80 21.09
N VAL A 140 0.77 -17.67 20.50
CA VAL A 140 -0.54 -18.03 21.05
C VAL A 140 -0.45 -19.07 22.18
N LYS A 141 0.67 -19.80 22.27
CA LYS A 141 0.86 -20.83 23.31
C LYS A 141 1.54 -20.30 24.59
N GLU A 142 2.17 -19.13 24.50
CA GLU A 142 2.89 -18.48 25.61
C GLU A 142 2.13 -17.31 26.25
N GLY A 143 0.89 -17.01 25.80
CA GLY A 143 -0.06 -16.09 26.43
C GLY A 143 -1.30 -16.81 26.93
#